data_AF-A0A920DSH1-F1
#
_entry.id   AF-A0A920DSH1-F1
#
_cell.length_a   1.000
_cell.length_b   1.000
_cell.length_c   1.000
_cell.angle_alpha   90.00
_cell.angle_beta   90.00
_cell.angle_gamma   90.00
#
_symmetry.space_group_name_H-M   'P 1'
#
loop_
_entity.id
_entity.type
_entity.pdbx_description
1 polymer ?
#
loop_
_entity_poly.entity_id
_entity_poly.type
_entity_poly.pdbx_seq_one_letter_code
_entity_poly.pdbx_strand_id
1 'polypeptide(L)'
;MLKEKTNIVVLDDGFQHQYVKRDLNILLTDFSNPFYKDFVLPIGRLREHRKAAKRADIIIVTKCPKDLNPALEIEIKKRIRFYSSATISFTKITYEGLINHHNKKHL
;
A
#
# COMPACT_ATOMS: atom_id res chain seq x y z
N MET A 1 21.00 -13.34 31.16
CA MET A 1 19.80 -13.15 30.31
C MET A 1 20.26 -12.67 28.95
N LEU A 2 20.13 -13.50 27.91
CA LEU A 2 20.37 -13.06 26.52
C LEU A 2 19.17 -12.19 26.11
N LYS A 3 19.41 -10.91 25.83
CA LYS A 3 18.40 -10.03 25.21
C LYS A 3 18.05 -10.60 23.85
N GLU A 4 16.76 -10.80 23.58
CA GLU A 4 16.31 -11.17 22.24
C GLU A 4 16.81 -10.14 21.22
N LYS A 5 17.48 -10.63 20.17
CA LYS A 5 18.01 -9.79 19.10
C LYS A 5 16.88 -9.55 18.11
N THR A 6 16.39 -8.32 18.02
CA THR A 6 15.41 -7.94 17.00
C THR A 6 15.99 -8.15 15.61
N ASN A 7 15.34 -8.98 14.80
CA ASN A 7 15.77 -9.27 13.43
C ASN A 7 15.17 -8.33 12.39
N ILE A 8 13.93 -7.88 12.61
CA ILE A 8 13.15 -7.08 11.66
C ILE A 8 12.38 -6.01 12.44
N VAL A 9 12.35 -4.80 11.89
CA VAL A 9 11.51 -3.70 12.37
C VAL A 9 10.55 -3.32 11.25
N VAL A 10 9.27 -3.20 11.58
CA VAL A 10 8.24 -2.71 10.65
C VAL A 10 7.82 -1.33 11.11
N LEU A 11 7.84 -0.36 10.20
CA LEU A 11 7.40 1.01 10.45
C LEU A 11 6.02 1.20 9.83
N ASP A 12 5.00 1.20 10.67
CA ASP A 12 3.66 1.62 10.24
C ASP A 12 3.64 3.13 9.97
N ASP A 13 2.99 3.54 8.89
CA ASP A 13 2.98 4.92 8.36
C ASP A 13 4.37 5.60 8.26
N GLY A 14 5.41 4.79 8.01
CA GLY A 14 6.81 5.26 8.00
C GLY A 14 7.28 5.88 6.68
N PHE A 15 6.49 5.82 5.60
CA PHE A 15 6.99 6.11 4.23
C PHE A 15 7.53 7.54 4.07
N GLN A 16 7.01 8.48 4.85
CA GLN A 16 7.38 9.90 4.83
C GLN A 16 8.60 10.22 5.69
N HIS A 17 8.92 9.35 6.66
CA HIS A 17 9.92 9.64 7.68
C HIS A 17 11.33 9.31 7.17
N GLN A 18 11.88 10.15 6.29
CA GLN A 18 13.11 9.88 5.54
C GLN A 18 14.39 9.84 6.40
N TYR A 19 14.36 10.34 7.64
CA TYR A 19 15.51 10.33 8.54
C TYR A 19 15.93 8.93 8.99
N VAL A 20 15.01 7.97 9.01
CA VAL A 20 15.31 6.57 9.33
C VAL A 20 15.69 5.83 8.04
N LYS A 21 16.91 5.28 8.01
CA LYS A 21 17.35 4.41 6.91
C LYS A 21 16.53 3.12 6.93
N ARG A 22 16.05 2.69 5.77
CA ARG A 22 15.26 1.47 5.57
C ARG A 22 15.92 0.63 4.49
N ASP A 23 15.90 -0.68 4.69
CA ASP A 23 16.37 -1.64 3.68
C ASP A 23 15.29 -1.95 2.63
N LEU A 24 14.01 -1.70 2.96
CA LEU A 24 12.87 -1.89 2.07
C LEU A 24 11.79 -0.83 2.31
N ASN A 25 11.34 -0.16 1.26
CA ASN A 25 10.24 0.80 1.26
C ASN A 25 9.03 0.26 0.51
N ILE A 26 7.91 0.11 1.22
CA ILE A 26 6.62 -0.29 0.65
C ILE A 26 5.69 0.92 0.65
N LEU A 27 5.19 1.29 -0.52
CA LEU A 27 4.17 2.32 -0.68
C LEU A 27 2.80 1.67 -0.93
N LEU A 28 1.81 2.04 -0.13
CA LEU A 28 0.43 1.63 -0.32
C LEU A 28 -0.33 2.69 -1.11
N THR A 29 -1.15 2.26 -2.06
CA THR A 29 -2.08 3.13 -2.78
C THR A 29 -3.45 2.47 -2.86
N ASP A 30 -4.52 3.25 -2.69
CA ASP A 30 -5.89 2.73 -2.79
C ASP A 30 -6.29 2.58 -4.26
N PHE A 31 -6.97 1.48 -4.61
CA PHE A 31 -7.42 1.23 -5.98
C PHE A 31 -8.37 2.32 -6.50
N SER A 32 -9.32 2.77 -5.67
CA SER A 32 -10.30 3.79 -6.04
C SER A 32 -9.71 5.20 -6.03
N ASN A 33 -8.72 5.45 -5.16
CA ASN A 33 -8.05 6.74 -5.03
C ASN A 33 -6.53 6.59 -5.18
N PRO A 34 -6.02 6.27 -6.38
CA PRO A 34 -4.60 6.03 -6.56
C PRO A 34 -3.81 7.32 -6.46
N PHE A 35 -2.61 7.26 -5.86
CA PHE A 35 -1.79 8.44 -5.57
C PHE A 35 -1.53 9.30 -6.81
N TYR A 36 -1.39 8.69 -7.98
CA TYR A 36 -1.08 9.40 -9.22
C TYR A 36 -2.26 10.24 -9.77
N LYS A 37 -3.48 10.07 -9.24
CA LYS A 37 -4.64 10.90 -9.59
C LYS A 37 -4.88 12.04 -8.59
N ASP A 38 -4.28 11.97 -7.39
CA ASP A 38 -4.52 12.93 -6.31
C ASP A 38 -3.42 14.01 -6.24
N PHE A 39 -3.66 15.12 -5.56
CA PHE A 39 -2.75 16.25 -5.45
C PHE A 39 -2.25 16.45 -4.02
N VAL A 40 -1.20 17.25 -3.86
CA VAL A 40 -0.69 17.61 -2.53
C VAL A 40 -1.67 18.54 -1.83
N LEU A 41 -1.73 18.45 -0.50
CA LEU A 41 -2.46 19.40 0.34
C LEU A 41 -2.12 20.86 -0.01
N PRO A 42 -3.08 21.80 0.04
CA PRO A 42 -4.49 21.60 0.41
C PRO A 42 -5.40 21.12 -0.73
N ILE A 43 -4.89 21.01 -1.95
CA ILE A 43 -5.68 20.74 -3.17
C ILE A 43 -6.18 19.29 -3.21
N GLY A 44 -5.39 18.36 -2.67
CA GLY A 44 -5.73 16.94 -2.58
C GLY A 44 -5.30 16.34 -1.24
N ARG A 45 -5.30 15.01 -1.14
CA ARG A 45 -5.00 14.31 0.12
C ARG A 45 -3.56 13.82 0.23
N LEU A 46 -2.74 14.02 -0.81
CA LEU A 46 -1.35 13.57 -0.75
C LEU A 46 -0.58 14.42 0.27
N ARG A 47 0.09 13.72 1.18
CA ARG A 47 0.99 14.33 2.14
C ARG A 47 2.35 14.71 1.51
N GLU A 48 2.68 14.14 0.34
CA GLU A 48 3.89 14.41 -0.45
C GLU A 48 3.59 14.39 -1.96
N HIS A 49 4.46 14.97 -2.77
CA HIS A 49 4.31 14.94 -4.23
C HIS A 49 4.33 13.50 -4.77
N ARG A 50 3.59 13.22 -5.86
CA ARG A 50 3.54 11.90 -6.55
C ARG A 50 4.92 11.31 -6.89
N LYS A 51 5.93 12.18 -7.04
CA LYS A 51 7.32 11.81 -7.31
C LYS A 51 7.98 11.08 -6.14
N ALA A 52 7.44 11.18 -4.92
CA ALA A 52 7.90 10.43 -3.76
C ALA A 52 7.80 8.91 -3.96
N ALA A 53 6.93 8.44 -4.86
CA ALA A 53 6.82 7.03 -5.23
C ALA A 53 8.13 6.46 -5.83
N LYS A 54 9.04 7.31 -6.33
CA LYS A 54 10.38 6.90 -6.79
C LYS A 54 11.21 6.22 -5.70
N ARG A 55 10.93 6.52 -4.41
CA ARG A 55 11.62 5.92 -3.26
C ARG A 55 11.11 4.53 -2.88
N ALA A 56 9.99 4.10 -3.46
CA ALA A 56 9.42 2.79 -3.15
C ALA A 56 10.19 1.69 -3.89
N ASP A 57 10.43 0.59 -3.20
CA ASP A 57 10.90 -0.66 -3.79
C ASP A 57 9.71 -1.51 -4.24
N ILE A 58 8.60 -1.43 -3.49
CA ILE A 58 7.34 -2.11 -3.77
C ILE A 58 6.19 -1.11 -3.66
N ILE A 59 5.29 -1.14 -4.63
CA ILE A 59 4.02 -0.43 -4.60
C ILE A 59 2.89 -1.45 -4.58
N ILE A 60 2.02 -1.36 -3.56
CA ILE A 60 0.86 -2.23 -3.41
C ILE A 60 -0.40 -1.42 -3.68
N VAL A 61 -1.15 -1.82 -4.71
CA VAL A 61 -2.49 -1.32 -4.99
C VAL A 61 -3.48 -2.12 -4.14
N THR A 62 -4.04 -1.47 -3.13
CA THR A 62 -4.90 -2.07 -2.11
C THR A 62 -6.38 -1.93 -2.45
N LYS A 63 -7.21 -2.75 -1.79
CA LYS A 63 -8.69 -2.75 -1.94
C LYS A 63 -9.16 -2.92 -3.39
N CYS A 64 -8.43 -3.71 -4.17
CA CYS A 64 -8.84 -4.06 -5.53
C CYS A 64 -10.17 -4.83 -5.49
N PRO A 65 -11.03 -4.66 -6.52
CA PRO A 65 -12.22 -5.48 -6.68
C PRO A 65 -11.85 -6.96 -6.81
N LYS A 66 -12.77 -7.87 -6.42
CA LYS A 66 -12.54 -9.32 -6.50
C LYS A 66 -12.19 -9.77 -7.91
N ASP A 67 -12.87 -9.18 -8.90
CA ASP A 67 -12.72 -9.48 -10.33
C ASP A 67 -12.05 -8.30 -11.03
N LEU A 68 -10.78 -8.04 -10.69
CA LEU A 68 -10.01 -6.98 -11.34
C LEU A 68 -9.77 -7.33 -12.81
N ASN A 69 -10.26 -6.47 -13.71
CA ASN A 69 -10.06 -6.62 -15.15
C ASN A 69 -8.54 -6.53 -15.49
N PRO A 70 -7.97 -7.51 -16.20
CA PRO A 70 -6.56 -7.49 -16.61
C PRO A 70 -6.13 -6.24 -17.39
N ALA A 71 -7.01 -5.71 -18.25
CA ALA A 71 -6.73 -4.49 -19.01
C ALA A 71 -6.57 -3.27 -18.09
N LEU A 72 -7.40 -3.19 -17.05
CA LEU A 72 -7.33 -2.13 -16.04
C LEU A 72 -6.08 -2.27 -15.17
N GLU A 73 -5.70 -3.50 -14.81
CA GLU A 73 -4.44 -3.75 -14.09
C GLU A 73 -3.23 -3.25 -14.90
N ILE A 74 -3.19 -3.54 -16.21
CA ILE A 74 -2.14 -3.05 -17.11
C ILE A 74 -2.13 -1.51 -17.16
N GLU A 75 -3.30 -0.87 -17.24
CA GLU A 75 -3.39 0.60 -17.24
C GLU A 75 -2.87 1.20 -15.93
N ILE A 76 -3.26 0.65 -14.79
CA ILE A 76 -2.78 1.09 -13.46
C ILE A 76 -1.27 0.95 -13.38
N LYS A 77 -0.70 -0.21 -13.79
CA LYS A 77 0.75 -0.42 -13.83
C LYS A 77 1.44 0.65 -14.69
N LYS A 78 0.92 0.93 -15.90
CA LYS A 78 1.47 1.97 -16.79
C LYS A 78 1.49 3.35 -16.12
N ARG A 79 0.40 3.74 -15.45
CA ARG A 79 0.31 5.03 -14.75
C ARG A 79 1.28 5.12 -13.57
N ILE A 80 1.42 4.06 -12.79
CA ILE A 80 2.40 4.01 -11.68
C ILE A 80 3.83 4.06 -12.21
N ARG A 81 4.11 3.38 -13.33
CA ARG A 81 5.46 3.31 -13.93
C ARG A 81 6.01 4.66 -14.37
N PHE A 82 5.15 5.66 -14.59
CA PHE A 82 5.58 7.04 -14.83
C PHE A 82 6.30 7.67 -13.62
N TYR A 83 6.03 7.19 -12.40
CA TYR A 83 6.56 7.75 -11.17
C TYR A 83 7.58 6.86 -10.46
N SER A 84 7.59 5.55 -10.73
CA SER A 84 8.43 4.59 -10.00
C SER A 84 8.77 3.34 -10.82
N SER A 85 9.99 2.82 -10.63
CA SER A 85 10.44 1.52 -11.13
C SER A 85 10.12 0.35 -10.19
N ALA A 86 9.48 0.61 -9.05
CA ALA A 86 9.12 -0.40 -8.05
C ALA A 86 8.41 -1.63 -8.61
N THR A 87 8.51 -2.75 -7.91
CA THR A 87 7.61 -3.89 -8.12
C THR A 87 6.18 -3.48 -7.79
N ILE A 88 5.22 -3.80 -8.66
CA ILE A 88 3.81 -3.40 -8.49
C ILE A 88 2.97 -4.65 -8.25
N SER A 89 2.29 -4.70 -7.11
CA SER A 89 1.41 -5.79 -6.68
C SER A 89 0.01 -5.28 -6.36
N PHE A 90 -0.97 -6.18 -6.40
CA PHE A 90 -2.39 -5.87 -6.20
C PHE A 90 -2.94 -6.76 -5.09
N THR A 91 -3.74 -6.18 -4.18
CA THR A 91 -4.38 -6.91 -3.09
C THR A 91 -5.87 -6.62 -3.04
N LYS A 92 -6.64 -7.60 -2.56
CA LYS A 92 -8.07 -7.48 -2.29
C LYS A 92 -8.34 -7.76 -0.82
N ILE A 93 -9.42 -7.20 -0.29
CA ILE A 93 -9.91 -7.52 1.04
C ILE A 93 -11.03 -8.55 0.90
N THR A 94 -10.89 -9.67 1.60
CA THR A 94 -11.95 -10.68 1.72
C THR A 94 -12.42 -10.67 3.16
N TYR A 95 -13.69 -10.39 3.37
CA TYR A 95 -14.33 -10.53 4.68
C TYR A 95 -14.89 -11.93 4.80
N GLU A 96 -14.64 -12.56 5.94
CA GLU A 96 -15.33 -13.79 6.32
C GLU A 96 -16.76 -13.47 6.80
N GLY A 97 -17.59 -14.51 6.94
CA GLY A 97 -18.94 -14.36 7.49
C GLY A 97 -18.91 -13.73 8.89
N LEU A 98 -20.03 -13.14 9.31
CA LEU A 98 -20.14 -12.54 10.63
C LEU A 98 -19.88 -13.60 11.71
N ILE A 99 -18.88 -13.33 12.56
CA ILE A 99 -18.56 -14.17 13.71
C ILE A 99 -19.32 -13.58 14.91
N ASN A 100 -20.21 -14.36 15.51
CA ASN A 100 -20.82 -13.97 16.77
C ASN A 100 -19.77 -14.09 17.89
N HIS A 101 -19.45 -12.97 18.56
CA HIS A 101 -18.44 -12.96 19.61
C HIS A 101 -18.88 -13.77 20.86
N HIS A 102 -20.18 -13.90 21.10
CA HIS A 102 -20.72 -14.61 22.27
C HIS A 102 -20.83 -16.12 22.09
N ASN A 103 -21.00 -16.59 20.87
CA ASN A 103 -21.03 -18.01 20.52
C ASN A 103 -20.12 -18.17 19.31
N LYS A 104 -18.95 -18.81 19.47
CA LYS A 104 -17.99 -19.12 18.40
C LYS A 104 -18.59 -20.08 17.34
N LYS A 105 -19.67 -19.67 16.69
CA LYS A 105 -20.34 -20.32 15.57
C LYS A 105 -20.53 -19.26 14.50
N HIS A 106 -20.17 -19.61 13.27
CA HIS A 106 -20.45 -18.78 12.11
C HIS A 106 -21.96 -18.72 11.89
N LEU A 107 -22.49 -17.53 11.57
CA LEU A 107 -23.86 -17.34 11.10
C LEU A 107 -24.02 -17.84 9.66
#